data_AF-A0AA46SW31-F1
#
_entry.id   AF-A0AA46SW31-F1
#
_cell.length_a   1.000
_cell.length_b   1.000
_cell.length_c   1.000
_cell.angle_alpha   90.00
_cell.angle_beta   90.00
_cell.angle_gamma   90.00
#
_symmetry.space_group_name_H-M   'P 1'
#
loop_
_entity.id
_entity.type
_entity.pdbx_description
1 polymer ?
#
loop_
_entity_poly.entity_id
_entity_poly.type
_entity_poly.pdbx_seq_one_letter_code
_entity_poly.pdbx_strand_id
1 'polypeptide(L)'
;MKKKLLVATALLAGSVVGAPALAAENPVDQAGIQHNMYLGCLMDANASPDEALTVVVKTCGYNPGMPLERFIATQQPIIDAVDPTRPMTDNLAGLRQQLSAYEFSFIVRMDQIIENAEDMDAAAVQFEELEKEAMARLDPASRNGALVLGGLSVAKHSNRYWAKVAAEHGETTAGDATAKKKGRFWRWLAVVGSDVVGFLLTENPVTAATTSSTVYDIVF
;
A
#
# COMPACT_ATOMS: atom_id res chain seq x y z
N MET A 1 16.81 -63.16 44.30
CA MET A 1 16.57 -62.19 45.38
C MET A 1 17.34 -60.90 45.10
N LYS A 2 16.65 -59.75 45.13
CA LYS A 2 17.11 -58.39 45.50
C LYS A 2 18.21 -57.72 44.61
N LYS A 3 17.83 -56.68 43.84
CA LYS A 3 18.07 -55.21 44.06
C LYS A 3 19.52 -54.78 43.68
N LYS A 4 19.86 -53.73 42.90
CA LYS A 4 19.31 -52.41 42.48
C LYS A 4 20.05 -51.98 41.19
N LEU A 5 19.40 -51.48 40.14
CA LEU A 5 19.19 -50.06 39.76
C LEU A 5 20.31 -49.05 40.07
N LEU A 6 20.80 -48.37 39.01
CA LEU A 6 21.25 -46.96 38.88
C LEU A 6 21.65 -46.76 37.39
N VAL A 7 20.73 -46.43 36.47
CA VAL A 7 20.32 -45.08 36.03
C VAL A 7 21.48 -44.11 35.79
N ALA A 8 21.81 -43.91 34.52
CA ALA A 8 22.43 -42.69 34.00
C ALA A 8 21.86 -42.44 32.59
N THR A 9 20.62 -41.94 32.54
CA THR A 9 20.00 -41.49 31.30
C THR A 9 20.53 -40.10 31.00
N ALA A 10 21.51 -40.01 30.10
CA ALA A 10 21.94 -38.73 29.55
C ALA A 10 20.80 -38.18 28.67
N LEU A 11 20.15 -37.10 29.13
CA LEU A 11 19.28 -36.28 28.29
C LEU A 11 20.14 -35.66 27.19
N LEU A 12 20.04 -36.17 25.97
CA LEU A 12 20.32 -35.38 24.79
C LEU A 12 19.11 -34.48 24.56
N ALA A 13 19.18 -33.29 25.13
CA ALA A 13 18.34 -32.17 24.75
C ALA A 13 18.58 -31.92 23.25
N GLY A 14 17.64 -32.38 22.43
CA GLY A 14 17.55 -31.97 21.04
C GLY A 14 17.23 -30.48 21.02
N SER A 15 18.27 -29.65 21.00
CA SER A 15 18.17 -28.26 20.62
C SER A 15 17.73 -28.23 19.16
N VAL A 16 16.40 -28.22 18.95
CA VAL A 16 15.81 -27.76 17.71
C VAL A 16 16.17 -26.28 17.64
N VAL A 17 17.30 -25.99 17.01
CA VAL A 17 17.59 -24.66 16.49
C VAL A 17 16.50 -24.44 15.45
N GLY A 18 15.41 -23.82 15.89
CA GLY A 18 14.37 -23.36 14.98
C GLY A 18 15.06 -22.43 14.00
N ALA A 19 15.12 -22.84 12.73
CA ALA A 19 15.41 -21.91 11.66
C ALA A 19 14.48 -20.71 11.86
N PRO A 20 14.98 -19.46 11.73
CA PRO A 20 14.09 -18.31 11.80
C PRO A 20 12.98 -18.56 10.79
N ALA A 21 11.73 -18.59 11.26
CA ALA A 21 10.60 -18.60 10.37
C ALA A 21 10.80 -17.38 9.47
N LEU A 22 11.11 -17.61 8.19
CA LEU A 22 11.15 -16.54 7.21
C LEU A 22 9.80 -15.84 7.37
N ALA A 23 9.84 -14.54 7.70
CA ALA A 23 8.62 -13.77 7.83
C ALA A 23 7.84 -13.98 6.53
N ALA A 24 6.62 -14.50 6.64
CA ALA A 24 5.79 -14.65 5.47
C ALA A 24 5.68 -13.28 4.81
N GLU A 25 5.99 -13.20 3.52
CA GLU A 25 5.82 -11.98 2.73
C GLU A 25 4.38 -11.91 2.20
N ASN A 26 3.86 -10.70 2.02
CA ASN A 26 2.53 -10.50 1.48
C ASN A 26 2.45 -11.17 0.09
N PRO A 27 1.58 -12.17 -0.13
CA PRO A 27 1.49 -12.87 -1.42
C PRO A 27 1.12 -11.95 -2.59
N VAL A 28 0.61 -10.75 -2.30
CA VAL A 28 0.19 -9.73 -3.27
C VAL A 28 1.16 -8.53 -3.26
N ASP A 29 2.37 -8.66 -2.69
CA ASP A 29 3.31 -7.54 -2.56
C ASP A 29 3.75 -6.95 -3.91
N GLN A 30 3.65 -7.74 -4.97
CA GLN A 30 3.91 -7.29 -6.33
C GLN A 30 3.04 -6.10 -6.75
N ALA A 31 1.86 -5.92 -6.16
CA ALA A 31 0.99 -4.78 -6.44
C ALA A 31 1.67 -3.44 -6.09
N GLY A 32 2.22 -3.31 -4.88
CA GLY A 32 2.94 -2.11 -4.46
C GLY A 32 4.29 -1.93 -5.18
N ILE A 33 4.98 -3.03 -5.50
CA ILE A 33 6.22 -2.98 -6.29
C ILE A 33 5.94 -2.42 -7.70
N GLN A 34 4.92 -2.93 -8.39
CA GLN A 34 4.55 -2.44 -9.72
C GLN A 34 4.03 -1.01 -9.67
N HIS A 35 3.24 -0.67 -8.65
CA HIS A 35 2.81 0.70 -8.42
C HIS A 35 4.00 1.67 -8.42
N ASN A 36 5.00 1.45 -7.56
CA ASN A 36 6.15 2.33 -7.47
C ASN A 36 7.03 2.33 -8.73
N MET A 37 7.12 1.19 -9.43
CA MET A 37 7.84 1.11 -10.70
C MET A 37 7.23 2.05 -11.75
N TYR A 38 5.89 2.05 -11.89
CA TYR A 38 5.21 2.91 -12.85
C TYR A 38 5.15 4.36 -12.37
N LEU A 39 4.94 4.60 -11.07
CA LEU A 39 4.97 5.94 -10.49
C LEU A 39 6.33 6.60 -10.70
N GLY A 40 7.43 5.90 -10.40
CA GLY A 40 8.78 6.42 -10.62
C GLY A 40 9.01 6.82 -12.09
N CYS A 41 8.57 5.99 -13.03
CA CYS A 41 8.67 6.33 -14.45
C CYS A 41 7.81 7.55 -14.85
N LEU A 42 6.59 7.68 -14.31
CA LEU A 42 5.72 8.83 -14.57
C LEU A 42 6.34 10.13 -14.05
N MET A 43 6.93 10.09 -12.85
CA MET A 43 7.63 11.23 -12.25
C MET A 43 8.90 11.58 -13.03
N ASP A 44 9.71 10.59 -13.43
CA ASP A 44 10.90 10.81 -14.26
C ASP A 44 10.56 11.39 -15.65
N ALA A 45 9.42 10.98 -16.23
CA ALA A 45 8.91 11.49 -17.49
C ALA A 45 8.25 12.87 -17.36
N ASN A 46 8.04 13.37 -16.13
CA ASN A 46 7.29 14.59 -15.83
C ASN A 46 5.94 14.60 -16.56
N ALA A 47 5.21 13.48 -16.48
CA ALA A 47 3.95 13.29 -17.15
C ALA A 47 2.88 14.22 -16.57
N SER A 48 2.15 14.94 -17.44
CA SER A 48 0.98 15.70 -16.99
C SER A 48 -0.19 14.75 -16.65
N PRO A 49 -1.13 15.15 -15.78
CA PRO A 49 -2.27 14.30 -15.39
C PRO A 49 -3.10 13.80 -16.60
N ASP A 50 -3.29 14.66 -17.60
CA ASP A 50 -4.05 14.35 -18.82
C ASP A 50 -3.32 13.34 -19.75
N GLU A 51 -2.00 13.21 -19.60
CA GLU A 51 -1.16 12.36 -20.44
C GLU A 51 -0.66 11.11 -19.73
N ALA A 52 -0.81 11.02 -18.41
CA ALA A 52 -0.18 10.00 -17.59
C ALA A 52 -0.51 8.56 -18.03
N LEU A 53 -1.78 8.28 -18.40
CA LEU A 53 -2.16 6.97 -18.96
C LEU A 53 -1.54 6.69 -20.35
N THR A 54 -1.28 7.73 -21.14
CA THR A 54 -0.57 7.59 -22.42
C THR A 54 0.91 7.31 -22.18
N VAL A 55 1.53 8.07 -21.27
CA VAL A 55 2.95 7.93 -20.92
C VAL A 55 3.22 6.56 -20.31
N VAL A 56 2.36 6.06 -19.42
CA VAL A 56 2.61 4.76 -18.78
C VAL A 56 2.60 3.60 -19.79
N VAL A 57 1.79 3.70 -20.84
CA VAL A 57 1.75 2.70 -21.92
C VAL A 57 2.91 2.89 -22.91
N LYS A 58 3.08 4.12 -23.44
CA LYS A 58 4.02 4.38 -24.54
C LYS A 58 5.47 4.52 -24.10
N THR A 59 5.70 5.00 -22.89
CA THR A 59 7.04 5.32 -22.36
C THR A 59 7.43 4.33 -21.27
N CYS A 60 6.56 4.09 -20.29
CA CYS A 60 6.86 3.18 -19.17
C CYS A 60 6.65 1.70 -19.49
N GLY A 61 6.18 1.38 -20.71
CA GLY A 61 6.10 0.01 -21.21
C GLY A 61 4.97 -0.84 -20.61
N TYR A 62 3.96 -0.24 -19.99
CA TYR A 62 2.78 -0.97 -19.55
C TYR A 62 2.01 -1.51 -20.77
N ASN A 63 1.71 -2.81 -20.75
CA ASN A 63 0.84 -3.43 -21.75
C ASN A 63 -0.57 -3.65 -21.14
N PRO A 64 -1.57 -2.82 -21.49
CA PRO A 64 -2.92 -2.94 -20.94
C PRO A 64 -3.71 -4.13 -21.50
N GLY A 65 -3.16 -4.88 -22.46
CA GLY A 65 -3.85 -5.99 -23.13
C GLY A 65 -5.05 -5.55 -23.98
N MET A 66 -5.20 -4.25 -24.22
CA MET A 66 -6.27 -3.63 -25.00
C MET A 66 -5.77 -2.37 -25.71
N PRO A 67 -6.51 -1.84 -26.70
CA PRO A 67 -6.14 -0.57 -27.36
C PRO A 67 -6.01 0.58 -26.35
N LEU A 68 -5.03 1.45 -26.58
CA LEU A 68 -4.71 2.57 -25.68
C LEU A 68 -5.93 3.46 -25.42
N GLU A 69 -6.67 3.80 -26.47
CA GLU A 69 -7.84 4.68 -26.38
C GLU A 69 -8.93 4.06 -25.49
N ARG A 70 -9.09 2.73 -25.57
CA ARG A 70 -10.02 1.99 -24.70
C ARG A 70 -9.52 1.93 -23.26
N PHE A 71 -8.22 1.75 -23.06
CA PHE A 71 -7.60 1.78 -21.74
C PHE A 71 -7.84 3.14 -21.06
N ILE A 72 -7.54 4.25 -21.75
CA ILE A 72 -7.77 5.61 -21.28
C ILE A 72 -9.26 5.83 -20.97
N ALA A 73 -10.15 5.52 -21.91
CA ALA A 73 -11.58 5.69 -21.72
C ALA A 73 -12.17 4.90 -20.54
N THR A 74 -11.49 3.83 -20.11
CA THR A 74 -11.93 3.00 -18.98
C THR A 74 -11.33 3.48 -17.65
N GLN A 75 -10.05 3.88 -17.64
CA GLN A 75 -9.35 4.21 -16.40
C GLN A 75 -9.46 5.68 -16.02
N GLN A 76 -9.42 6.62 -16.99
CA GLN A 76 -9.42 8.05 -16.71
C GLN A 76 -10.61 8.50 -15.85
N PRO A 77 -11.87 8.08 -16.13
CA PRO A 77 -13.00 8.50 -15.31
C PRO A 77 -12.93 8.02 -13.85
N ILE A 78 -12.22 6.91 -13.60
CA ILE A 78 -12.02 6.37 -12.25
C ILE A 78 -10.99 7.23 -11.52
N ILE A 79 -9.89 7.60 -12.20
CA ILE A 79 -8.84 8.46 -11.66
C ILE A 79 -9.41 9.84 -11.33
N ASP A 80 -10.15 10.45 -12.25
CA ASP A 80 -10.73 11.78 -12.10
C ASP A 80 -11.77 11.85 -10.97
N ALA A 81 -12.36 10.71 -10.60
CA ALA A 81 -13.35 10.62 -9.53
C ALA A 81 -12.71 10.49 -8.13
N VAL A 82 -11.40 10.25 -8.04
CA VAL A 82 -10.70 10.16 -6.74
C VAL A 82 -10.55 11.56 -6.16
N ASP A 83 -11.20 11.80 -5.01
CA ASP A 83 -11.09 13.04 -4.27
C ASP A 83 -10.13 12.87 -3.09
N PRO A 84 -8.90 13.45 -3.15
CA PRO A 84 -7.89 13.31 -2.11
C PRO A 84 -8.22 14.09 -0.82
N THR A 85 -9.27 14.92 -0.84
CA THR A 85 -9.70 15.71 0.33
C THR A 85 -10.75 14.98 1.16
N ARG A 86 -11.23 13.82 0.68
CA ARG A 86 -12.22 12.99 1.36
C ARG A 86 -11.58 11.74 1.96
N PRO A 87 -12.16 11.18 3.03
CA PRO A 87 -11.75 9.87 3.53
C PRO A 87 -11.73 8.81 2.42
N MET A 88 -10.82 7.85 2.50
CA MET A 88 -10.78 6.76 1.52
C MET A 88 -12.09 5.97 1.50
N THR A 89 -12.68 5.76 2.69
CA THR A 89 -13.93 5.00 2.82
C THR A 89 -15.11 5.65 2.09
N ASP A 90 -15.11 6.97 1.96
CA ASP A 90 -16.07 7.75 1.19
C ASP A 90 -15.89 7.53 -0.32
N ASN A 91 -14.64 7.56 -0.80
CA ASN A 91 -14.29 7.25 -2.20
C ASN A 91 -14.64 5.79 -2.57
N LEU A 92 -14.70 4.89 -1.57
CA LEU A 92 -14.92 3.45 -1.73
C LEU A 92 -16.34 3.01 -1.33
N ALA A 93 -17.30 3.93 -1.28
CA ALA A 93 -18.68 3.61 -0.88
C ALA A 93 -19.31 2.47 -1.70
N GLY A 94 -19.00 2.38 -3.00
CA GLY A 94 -19.45 1.28 -3.87
C GLY A 94 -18.78 -0.06 -3.58
N LEU A 95 -17.53 -0.06 -3.10
CA LEU A 95 -16.79 -1.26 -2.75
C LEU A 95 -17.28 -1.86 -1.42
N ARG A 96 -17.80 -1.02 -0.51
CA ARG A 96 -18.32 -1.46 0.80
C ARG A 96 -19.32 -2.60 0.72
N GLN A 97 -20.16 -2.62 -0.31
CA GLN A 97 -21.19 -3.64 -0.51
C GLN A 97 -20.64 -4.99 -1.02
N GLN A 98 -19.41 -4.99 -1.57
CA GLN A 98 -18.75 -6.17 -2.13
C GLN A 98 -17.88 -6.91 -1.09
N LEU A 99 -17.53 -6.22 -0.01
CA LEU A 99 -16.70 -6.74 1.07
C LEU A 99 -17.54 -7.09 2.31
N SER A 100 -17.15 -8.16 3.00
CA SER A 100 -17.65 -8.41 4.34
C SER A 100 -17.28 -7.26 5.28
N ALA A 101 -18.00 -7.14 6.40
CA ALA A 101 -17.65 -6.13 7.41
C ALA A 101 -16.22 -6.30 7.94
N TYR A 102 -15.73 -7.55 7.99
CA TYR A 102 -14.37 -7.86 8.43
C TYR A 102 -13.32 -7.43 7.40
N GLU A 103 -13.48 -7.79 6.13
CA GLU A 103 -12.56 -7.37 5.06
C GLU A 103 -12.53 -5.83 4.92
N PHE A 104 -13.69 -5.20 4.95
CA PHE A 104 -13.78 -3.74 4.87
C PHE A 104 -13.15 -3.04 6.09
N SER A 105 -13.07 -3.71 7.25
CA SER A 105 -12.43 -3.12 8.44
C SER A 105 -10.94 -2.84 8.23
N PHE A 106 -10.25 -3.57 7.35
CA PHE A 106 -8.87 -3.27 6.98
C PHE A 106 -8.77 -1.97 6.17
N ILE A 107 -9.72 -1.71 5.27
CA ILE A 107 -9.80 -0.44 4.52
C ILE A 107 -10.07 0.74 5.45
N VAL A 108 -11.01 0.58 6.41
CA VAL A 108 -11.27 1.59 7.44
C VAL A 108 -10.00 1.89 8.25
N ARG A 109 -9.19 0.87 8.57
CA ARG A 109 -7.95 1.06 9.30
C ARG A 109 -6.85 1.70 8.46
N MET A 110 -6.78 1.43 7.15
CA MET A 110 -5.89 2.18 6.24
C MET A 110 -6.26 3.67 6.25
N ASP A 111 -7.55 3.98 6.12
CA ASP A 111 -8.08 5.36 6.16
C ASP A 111 -7.73 6.06 7.49
N GLN A 112 -7.87 5.35 8.62
CA GLN A 112 -7.50 5.87 9.94
C GLN A 112 -6.00 6.16 10.07
N ILE A 113 -5.13 5.34 9.46
CA ILE A 113 -3.69 5.58 9.45
C ILE A 113 -3.39 6.87 8.68
N ILE A 114 -4.00 7.04 7.49
CA ILE A 114 -3.83 8.24 6.66
C ILE A 114 -4.30 9.50 7.37
N GLU A 115 -5.43 9.44 8.07
CA GLU A 115 -5.99 10.59 8.78
C GLU A 115 -5.21 10.97 10.05
N ASN A 116 -4.58 10.00 10.71
CA ASN A 116 -4.12 10.16 12.10
C ASN A 116 -2.63 9.91 12.34
N ALA A 117 -1.87 9.38 11.38
CA ALA A 117 -0.43 9.24 11.52
C ALA A 117 0.23 10.62 11.75
N GLU A 118 1.23 10.65 12.62
CA GLU A 118 1.96 11.88 12.94
C GLU A 118 2.82 12.37 11.77
N ASP A 119 3.39 11.43 11.04
CA ASP A 119 4.30 11.60 9.90
C ASP A 119 4.32 10.30 9.06
N MET A 120 5.11 10.33 7.98
CA MET A 120 5.26 9.21 7.04
C MET A 120 5.95 7.99 7.67
N ASP A 121 6.82 8.18 8.67
CA ASP A 121 7.52 7.07 9.34
C ASP A 121 6.56 6.33 10.27
N ALA A 122 5.74 7.06 11.02
CA ALA A 122 4.68 6.52 11.85
C ALA A 122 3.60 5.81 11.00
N ALA A 123 3.27 6.34 9.82
CA ALA A 123 2.37 5.68 8.89
C ALA A 123 2.97 4.36 8.36
N ALA A 124 4.26 4.35 8.01
CA ALA A 124 4.96 3.15 7.53
C ALA A 124 4.85 1.98 8.52
N VAL A 125 5.14 2.25 9.79
CA VAL A 125 5.05 1.23 10.85
C VAL A 125 3.63 0.69 10.97
N GLN A 126 2.62 1.57 10.99
CA GLN A 126 1.22 1.16 11.12
C GLN A 126 0.73 0.36 9.91
N PHE A 127 1.14 0.70 8.68
CA PHE A 127 0.81 -0.08 7.49
C PHE A 127 1.46 -1.46 7.52
N GLU A 128 2.73 -1.57 7.95
CA GLU A 128 3.40 -2.87 8.08
C GLU A 128 2.75 -3.77 9.13
N GLU A 129 2.30 -3.20 10.26
CA GLU A 129 1.56 -3.95 11.27
C GLU A 129 0.19 -4.41 10.77
N LEU A 130 -0.53 -3.53 10.06
CA LEU A 130 -1.83 -3.85 9.47
C LEU A 130 -1.71 -4.93 8.38
N GLU A 131 -0.66 -4.89 7.56
CA GLU A 131 -0.35 -5.91 6.56
C GLU A 131 -0.07 -7.27 7.20
N LYS A 132 0.76 -7.33 8.24
CA LYS A 132 1.02 -8.57 8.98
C LYS A 132 -0.25 -9.17 9.57
N GLU A 133 -1.12 -8.34 10.12
CA GLU A 133 -2.42 -8.79 10.62
C GLU A 133 -3.31 -9.31 9.49
N ALA A 134 -3.41 -8.57 8.37
CA ALA A 134 -4.21 -8.97 7.22
C ALA A 134 -3.75 -10.32 6.66
N MET A 135 -2.44 -10.54 6.54
CA MET A 135 -1.87 -11.81 6.08
C MET A 135 -2.20 -12.99 6.98
N ALA A 136 -2.34 -12.77 8.29
CA ALA A 136 -2.71 -13.81 9.24
C ALA A 136 -4.21 -14.13 9.23
N ARG A 137 -5.04 -13.28 8.62
CA ARG A 137 -6.50 -13.26 8.81
C ARG A 137 -7.31 -13.37 7.53
N LEU A 138 -6.75 -12.93 6.41
CA LEU A 138 -7.41 -12.93 5.11
C LEU A 138 -6.90 -14.09 4.27
N ASP A 139 -7.76 -14.63 3.43
CA ASP A 139 -7.39 -15.65 2.46
C ASP A 139 -6.84 -14.98 1.18
N PRO A 140 -5.53 -15.08 0.89
CA PRO A 140 -4.95 -14.48 -0.31
C PRO A 140 -5.40 -15.15 -1.61
N ALA A 141 -5.99 -16.35 -1.55
CA ALA A 141 -6.57 -17.01 -2.72
C ALA A 141 -7.99 -16.51 -3.05
N SER A 142 -8.65 -15.86 -2.08
CA SER A 142 -9.94 -15.21 -2.32
C SER A 142 -9.75 -13.86 -3.02
N ARG A 143 -10.68 -13.49 -3.90
CA ARG A 143 -10.63 -12.18 -4.59
C ARG A 143 -10.56 -11.01 -3.59
N ASN A 144 -11.43 -11.03 -2.57
CA ASN A 144 -11.52 -9.95 -1.60
C ASN A 144 -10.30 -9.88 -0.68
N GLY A 145 -9.78 -11.03 -0.23
CA GLY A 145 -8.56 -11.08 0.57
C GLY A 145 -7.35 -10.59 -0.23
N ALA A 146 -7.21 -11.03 -1.49
CA ALA A 146 -6.18 -10.53 -2.40
C ALA A 146 -6.29 -9.02 -2.65
N LEU A 147 -7.51 -8.50 -2.82
CA LEU A 147 -7.77 -7.07 -3.02
C LEU A 147 -7.29 -6.23 -1.84
N VAL A 148 -7.65 -6.62 -0.60
CA VAL A 148 -7.22 -5.89 0.61
C VAL A 148 -5.72 -5.98 0.81
N LEU A 149 -5.13 -7.17 0.60
CA LEU A 149 -3.68 -7.36 0.69
C LEU A 149 -2.91 -6.56 -0.37
N GLY A 150 -3.45 -6.45 -1.60
CA GLY A 150 -2.89 -5.61 -2.64
C GLY A 150 -2.96 -4.11 -2.28
N GLY A 151 -4.09 -3.66 -1.72
CA GLY A 151 -4.25 -2.29 -1.22
C GLY A 151 -3.24 -1.94 -0.13
N LEU A 152 -2.99 -2.85 0.81
CA LEU A 152 -1.96 -2.69 1.85
C LEU A 152 -0.54 -2.66 1.29
N SER A 153 -0.26 -3.49 0.28
CA SER A 153 1.01 -3.44 -0.42
C SER A 153 1.21 -2.07 -1.10
N VAL A 154 0.20 -1.57 -1.82
CA VAL A 154 0.23 -0.23 -2.42
C VAL A 154 0.44 0.84 -1.35
N ALA A 155 -0.28 0.81 -0.23
CA ALA A 155 -0.12 1.78 0.85
C ALA A 155 1.33 1.81 1.39
N LYS A 156 1.90 0.64 1.69
CA LYS A 156 3.26 0.49 2.23
C LYS A 156 4.31 1.00 1.23
N HIS A 157 4.21 0.59 -0.03
CA HIS A 157 5.18 0.98 -1.06
C HIS A 157 5.04 2.45 -1.45
N SER A 158 3.82 2.95 -1.63
CA SER A 158 3.55 4.37 -1.89
C SER A 158 4.07 5.27 -0.77
N ASN A 159 3.81 4.92 0.49
CA ASN A 159 4.32 5.68 1.63
C ASN A 159 5.84 5.76 1.63
N ARG A 160 6.54 4.66 1.31
CA ARG A 160 8.01 4.65 1.19
C ARG A 160 8.51 5.54 0.04
N TYR A 161 7.81 5.53 -1.10
CA TYR A 161 8.15 6.38 -2.24
C TYR A 161 8.04 7.86 -1.87
N TRP A 162 6.88 8.27 -1.36
CA TRP A 162 6.62 9.67 -1.03
C TRP A 162 7.39 10.16 0.18
N ALA A 163 7.71 9.30 1.16
CA ALA A 163 8.61 9.66 2.25
C ALA A 163 10.01 10.03 1.74
N LYS A 164 10.52 9.31 0.74
CA LYS A 164 11.79 9.61 0.10
C LYS A 164 11.72 10.96 -0.65
N VAL A 165 10.67 11.19 -1.43
CA VAL A 165 10.47 12.46 -2.16
C VAL A 165 10.34 13.65 -1.19
N ALA A 166 9.55 13.49 -0.11
CA ALA A 166 9.41 14.51 0.92
C ALA A 166 10.77 14.88 1.56
N ALA A 167 11.59 13.87 1.85
CA ALA A 167 12.94 14.08 2.38
C ALA A 167 13.86 14.81 1.39
N GLU A 168 13.79 14.47 0.10
CA GLU A 168 14.52 15.16 -0.98
C GLU A 168 14.11 16.64 -1.13
N HIS A 169 12.84 16.96 -0.82
CA HIS A 169 12.32 18.33 -0.79
C HIS A 169 12.60 19.07 0.53
N GLY A 170 13.32 18.46 1.47
CA GLY A 170 13.67 19.06 2.76
C GLY A 170 12.52 19.08 3.78
N GLU A 171 11.43 18.36 3.52
CA GLU A 171 10.35 18.16 4.47
C GLU A 171 10.73 17.02 5.43
N THR A 172 11.65 17.29 6.36
CA THR A 172 12.18 16.27 7.28
C THR A 172 11.09 15.73 8.21
N THR A 173 11.06 14.40 8.39
CA THR A 173 10.14 13.68 9.28
C THR A 173 10.36 13.99 10.77
N ALA A 174 11.49 14.59 11.12
CA ALA A 174 11.80 15.03 12.47
C ALA A 174 12.31 16.48 12.50
N GLY A 175 11.79 17.30 13.42
CA GLY A 175 12.57 18.44 13.94
C GLY A 175 11.88 19.79 14.16
N ASP A 176 10.58 19.97 13.91
CA ASP A 176 9.97 21.31 14.07
C ASP A 176 8.74 21.28 14.98
N ALA A 177 8.97 21.57 16.27
CA ALA A 177 8.01 21.41 17.37
C ALA A 177 6.87 22.46 17.38
N THR A 178 6.82 23.37 16.40
CA THR A 178 5.93 24.54 16.42
C THR A 178 4.93 24.61 15.27
N ALA A 179 5.00 23.73 14.27
CA ALA A 179 3.94 23.55 13.29
C ALA A 179 3.06 22.37 13.74
N LYS A 180 1.74 22.54 13.80
CA LYS A 180 0.81 21.43 14.08
C LYS A 180 1.10 20.28 13.11
N LYS A 181 1.77 19.22 13.59
CA LYS A 181 2.29 18.08 12.80
C LYS A 181 1.29 17.52 11.77
N LYS A 182 -0.01 17.50 12.12
CA LYS A 182 -1.11 17.08 11.24
C LYS A 182 -1.22 17.85 9.91
N GLY A 183 -0.70 19.09 9.83
CA GLY A 183 -0.86 19.95 8.66
C GLY A 183 0.28 19.90 7.63
N ARG A 184 1.41 19.27 7.94
CA ARG A 184 2.55 19.18 7.00
C ARG A 184 2.50 17.92 6.15
N PHE A 185 2.26 16.77 6.79
CA PHE A 185 2.30 15.46 6.12
C PHE A 185 0.97 15.00 5.53
N TRP A 186 -0.14 15.69 5.78
CA TRP A 186 -1.45 15.28 5.26
C TRP A 186 -1.47 15.20 3.74
N ARG A 187 -0.74 16.07 3.02
CA ARG A 187 -0.68 16.07 1.56
C ARG A 187 -0.08 14.76 1.05
N TRP A 188 1.09 14.39 1.59
CA TRP A 188 1.76 13.13 1.26
C TRP A 188 0.88 11.92 1.59
N LEU A 189 0.25 11.89 2.78
CA LEU A 189 -0.65 10.81 3.17
C LEU A 189 -1.94 10.79 2.34
N ALA A 190 -2.42 11.93 1.85
CA ALA A 190 -3.54 12.01 0.93
C ALA A 190 -3.18 11.42 -0.45
N VAL A 191 -1.95 11.62 -0.94
CA VAL A 191 -1.47 10.89 -2.13
C VAL A 191 -1.49 9.39 -1.86
N VAL A 192 -0.89 8.92 -0.76
CA VAL A 192 -0.88 7.49 -0.39
C VAL A 192 -2.30 6.90 -0.34
N GLY A 193 -3.24 7.60 0.29
CA GLY A 193 -4.63 7.16 0.35
C GLY A 193 -5.30 7.08 -1.01
N SER A 194 -5.01 8.04 -1.88
CA SER A 194 -5.53 8.08 -3.25
C SER A 194 -4.99 6.93 -4.09
N ASP A 195 -3.73 6.55 -3.91
CA ASP A 195 -3.11 5.40 -4.59
C ASP A 195 -3.84 4.11 -4.21
N VAL A 196 -4.13 3.95 -2.93
CA VAL A 196 -4.87 2.79 -2.42
C VAL A 196 -6.30 2.79 -2.96
N VAL A 197 -6.98 3.94 -3.02
CA VAL A 197 -8.30 4.05 -3.65
C VAL A 197 -8.24 3.66 -5.13
N GLY A 198 -7.28 4.19 -5.88
CA GLY A 198 -7.08 3.88 -7.29
C GLY A 198 -6.86 2.39 -7.53
N PHE A 199 -6.07 1.73 -6.67
CA PHE A 199 -5.91 0.28 -6.70
C PHE A 199 -7.20 -0.45 -6.34
N LEU A 200 -7.86 -0.10 -5.24
CA LEU A 200 -9.04 -0.83 -4.74
C LEU A 200 -10.25 -0.75 -5.67
N LEU A 201 -10.37 0.33 -6.46
CA LEU A 201 -11.42 0.49 -7.46
C LEU A 201 -11.17 -0.31 -8.75
N THR A 202 -9.91 -0.65 -9.06
CA THR A 202 -9.52 -1.17 -10.38
C THR A 202 -8.76 -2.49 -10.36
N GLU A 203 -8.26 -2.89 -9.19
CA GLU A 203 -7.32 -3.98 -8.98
C GLU A 203 -6.04 -3.83 -9.85
N ASN A 204 -5.71 -2.59 -10.26
CA ASN A 204 -4.64 -2.30 -11.20
C ASN A 204 -3.59 -1.34 -10.60
N PRO A 205 -2.34 -1.78 -10.41
CA PRO A 205 -1.27 -0.94 -9.86
C PRO A 205 -0.88 0.23 -10.76
N VAL A 206 -1.14 0.15 -12.07
CA VAL A 206 -0.89 1.25 -13.01
C VAL A 206 -1.88 2.39 -12.84
N THR A 207 -3.16 2.05 -12.64
CA THR A 207 -4.18 3.05 -12.35
C THR A 207 -3.87 3.74 -11.04
N ALA A 208 -3.48 2.99 -10.00
CA ALA A 208 -3.00 3.56 -8.73
C ALA A 208 -1.80 4.51 -8.91
N ALA A 209 -0.79 4.13 -9.69
CA ALA A 209 0.38 4.98 -9.94
C ALA A 209 0.02 6.26 -10.70
N THR A 210 -0.94 6.17 -11.62
CA THR A 210 -1.44 7.33 -12.38
C THR A 210 -2.27 8.24 -11.47
N THR A 211 -3.13 7.67 -10.60
CA THR A 211 -3.81 8.41 -9.53
C THR A 211 -2.82 9.14 -8.64
N SER A 212 -1.71 8.50 -8.28
CA SER A 212 -0.64 9.09 -7.48
C SER A 212 -0.06 10.35 -8.10
N SER A 213 0.34 10.25 -9.38
CA SER A 213 0.88 11.39 -10.14
C SER A 213 -0.14 12.53 -10.26
N THR A 214 -1.40 12.20 -10.58
CA THR A 214 -2.47 13.20 -10.70
C THR A 214 -2.75 13.90 -9.37
N VAL A 215 -2.86 13.15 -8.28
CA VAL A 215 -3.16 13.71 -6.96
C VAL A 215 -1.98 14.50 -6.41
N TYR A 216 -0.74 14.06 -6.66
CA TYR A 216 0.46 14.82 -6.33
C TYR A 216 0.40 16.24 -6.93
N ASP A 217 0.08 16.36 -8.22
CA ASP A 217 -0.06 17.66 -8.90
C ASP A 217 -1.23 18.51 -8.39
N ILE A 218 -2.25 17.89 -7.79
CA ILE A 218 -3.40 18.61 -7.19
C ILE A 218 -3.03 19.20 -5.83
N VAL A 219 -2.22 18.49 -5.03
CA VAL A 219 -1.97 18.86 -3.63
C VAL A 219 -0.64 19.57 -3.39
N PHE A 220 0.29 19.59 -4.35
CA PHE A 220 1.58 20.29 -4.30
C PHE A 220 1.67 21.44 -5.30
#